data_AF-A0A9Y2AI25-F1
#
_entry.id   AF-A0A9Y2AI25-F1
#
_cell.length_a   1.000
_cell.length_b   1.000
_cell.length_c   1.000
_cell.angle_alpha   90.00
_cell.angle_beta   90.00
_cell.angle_gamma   90.00
#
_symmetry.space_group_name_H-M   'P 1'
#
loop_
_entity.id
_entity.type
_entity.pdbx_description
1 polymer ?
#
loop_
_entity_poly.entity_id
_entity_poly.type
_entity_poly.pdbx_seq_one_letter_code
_entity_poly.pdbx_strand_id
1 'polypeptide(L)'
;MITTSSWILYSFLETRYQIQMSRYIRLLMMLTLFCDAFFGYILNLYEQSFLFDKILHMFGTYSFSLFAYALVMQLQKNHPVNRSVKFILAMCIGITLGTIYEISEFIGDNISHPNPPNQPSLLDTDVDLIGDLIGAVIAGIHVSIKNLVGEKF
;
A
#
# COMPACT_ATOMS: atom_id res chain seq x y z
N MET A 1 6.14 -12.56 -6.16
CA MET A 1 7.41 -13.04 -5.56
C MET A 1 8.22 -11.93 -4.89
N ILE A 2 8.48 -10.80 -5.57
CA ILE A 2 9.26 -9.68 -5.01
C ILE A 2 8.60 -9.11 -3.75
N THR A 3 7.30 -8.83 -3.78
CA THR A 3 6.54 -8.26 -2.66
C THR A 3 6.56 -9.17 -1.41
N THR A 4 6.38 -10.48 -1.60
CA THR A 4 6.49 -11.48 -0.52
C THR A 4 7.91 -11.53 0.08
N SER A 5 8.95 -11.54 -0.76
CA SER A 5 10.34 -11.51 -0.31
C SER A 5 10.65 -10.23 0.48
N SER A 6 10.17 -9.08 0.02
CA SER A 6 10.28 -7.80 0.72
C SER A 6 9.57 -7.83 2.08
N TRP A 7 8.40 -8.47 2.18
CA TRP A 7 7.68 -8.61 3.46
C TRP A 7 8.41 -9.51 4.46
N ILE A 8 9.01 -10.61 3.99
CA ILE A 8 9.84 -11.49 4.84
C ILE A 8 11.06 -10.73 5.33
N LEU A 9 11.76 -10.01 4.44
CA LEU A 9 12.90 -9.18 4.81
C LEU A 9 12.48 -8.12 5.84
N TYR A 10 11.38 -7.42 5.59
CA TYR A 10 10.84 -6.47 6.56
C TYR A 10 10.56 -7.12 7.92
N SER A 11 9.92 -8.28 7.96
CA SER A 11 9.59 -8.99 9.22
C SER A 11 10.86 -9.37 10.01
N PHE A 12 11.93 -9.74 9.30
CA PHE A 12 13.24 -9.97 9.91
C PHE A 12 13.83 -8.67 10.48
N LEU A 13 13.80 -7.58 9.71
CA LEU A 13 14.30 -6.27 10.15
C LEU A 13 13.50 -5.73 11.33
N GLU A 14 12.18 -5.91 11.34
CA GLU A 14 11.28 -5.54 12.42
C GLU A 14 11.73 -6.18 13.73
N THR A 15 12.00 -7.49 13.71
CA THR A 15 12.47 -8.23 14.87
C THR A 15 13.88 -7.79 15.30
N ARG A 16 14.77 -7.55 14.33
CA ARG A 16 16.17 -7.19 14.57
C ARG A 16 16.33 -5.79 15.17
N TYR A 17 15.52 -4.84 14.72
CA TYR A 17 15.59 -3.42 15.07
C TYR A 17 14.46 -2.97 16.02
N GLN A 18 13.61 -3.90 16.48
CA GLN A 18 12.52 -3.62 17.43
C GLN A 18 11.56 -2.53 16.90
N ILE A 19 11.28 -2.56 15.60
CA ILE A 19 10.33 -1.66 14.96
C ILE A 19 8.93 -1.98 15.52
N GLN A 20 8.23 -0.95 16.00
CA GLN A 20 6.91 -1.08 16.62
C GLN A 20 5.81 -0.96 15.57
N MET A 21 5.39 -2.09 15.00
CA MET A 21 4.23 -2.14 14.10
C MET A 21 3.02 -2.78 14.78
N SER A 22 1.84 -2.21 14.56
CA SER A 22 0.59 -2.78 15.10
C SER A 22 0.20 -4.06 14.37
N ARG A 23 -0.41 -5.00 15.08
CA ARG A 23 -0.96 -6.24 14.49
C ARG A 23 -1.98 -5.94 13.38
N TYR A 24 -2.72 -4.84 13.52
CA TYR A 24 -3.68 -4.38 12.52
C TYR A 24 -3.00 -4.09 11.17
N ILE A 25 -1.92 -3.31 11.17
CA ILE A 25 -1.18 -2.99 9.94
C ILE A 25 -0.55 -4.26 9.35
N ARG A 26 0.02 -5.13 10.19
CA ARG A 26 0.58 -6.42 9.71
C ARG A 26 -0.47 -7.27 9.00
N LEU A 27 -1.68 -7.39 9.57
CA LEU A 27 -2.78 -8.15 8.97
C LEU A 27 -3.22 -7.53 7.64
N LEU A 28 -3.33 -6.20 7.56
CA LEU A 28 -3.68 -5.51 6.31
C LEU A 28 -2.64 -5.75 5.21
N MET A 29 -1.36 -5.64 5.54
CA MET A 29 -0.27 -5.92 4.60
C MET A 29 -0.29 -7.36 4.13
N MET A 30 -0.39 -8.33 5.05
CA MET A 30 -0.49 -9.75 4.71
C MET A 30 -1.71 -10.04 3.84
N LEU A 31 -2.86 -9.42 4.13
CA LEU A 31 -4.08 -9.60 3.34
C LEU A 31 -3.92 -8.99 1.95
N THR A 32 -3.33 -7.80 1.82
CA THR A 32 -3.06 -7.15 0.53
C THR A 32 -2.17 -8.05 -0.34
N LEU A 33 -1.06 -8.53 0.23
CA LEU A 33 -0.12 -9.42 -0.46
C LEU A 33 -0.73 -10.77 -0.81
N PHE A 34 -1.60 -11.30 0.05
CA PHE A 34 -2.35 -12.52 -0.24
C PHE A 34 -3.35 -12.30 -1.37
N CYS A 35 -4.07 -11.17 -1.38
CA CYS A 35 -4.99 -10.81 -2.45
C CYS A 35 -4.29 -10.72 -3.81
N ASP A 36 -3.20 -9.94 -3.87
CA ASP A 36 -2.34 -9.83 -5.04
C ASP A 36 -1.87 -11.20 -5.55
N ALA A 37 -1.21 -11.99 -4.69
CA ALA A 37 -0.61 -13.25 -5.11
C ALA A 37 -1.64 -14.35 -5.43
N PHE A 38 -2.62 -14.56 -4.56
CA PHE A 38 -3.55 -15.67 -4.69
C PHE A 38 -4.71 -15.35 -5.64
N PHE A 39 -5.41 -14.23 -5.42
CA PHE A 39 -6.54 -13.89 -6.26
C PHE A 39 -6.08 -13.29 -7.59
N GLY A 40 -5.10 -12.39 -7.58
CA GLY A 40 -4.56 -11.77 -8.78
C GLY A 40 -3.91 -12.78 -9.71
N TYR A 41 -2.82 -13.42 -9.26
CA TYR A 41 -2.03 -14.32 -10.12
C TYR A 41 -2.51 -15.78 -10.15
N ILE A 42 -2.75 -16.42 -9.01
CA ILE A 42 -3.09 -17.86 -8.99
C ILE A 42 -4.49 -18.11 -9.57
N LEU A 43 -5.47 -17.27 -9.23
CA LEU A 43 -6.82 -17.35 -9.79
C LEU A 43 -7.01 -16.52 -11.07
N ASN A 44 -5.96 -15.84 -11.54
CA ASN A 44 -5.92 -15.05 -12.76
C ASN A 44 -6.98 -13.93 -12.82
N LEU A 45 -7.28 -13.28 -11.68
CA LEU A 45 -8.27 -12.20 -11.64
C LEU A 45 -7.78 -10.89 -12.27
N TYR A 46 -6.47 -10.67 -12.40
CA TYR A 46 -5.94 -9.52 -13.16
C TYR A 46 -6.40 -9.55 -14.63
N GLU A 47 -6.46 -10.73 -15.25
CA GLU A 47 -6.94 -10.86 -16.63
C GLU A 47 -8.47 -10.97 -16.71
N GLN A 48 -9.12 -11.57 -15.71
CA GLN A 48 -10.55 -11.92 -15.78
C GLN A 48 -11.47 -10.82 -15.23
N SER A 49 -10.97 -9.91 -14.39
CA SER A 49 -11.80 -8.95 -13.68
C SER A 49 -11.15 -7.58 -13.62
N PHE A 50 -11.63 -6.68 -14.47
CA PHE A 50 -11.25 -5.26 -14.41
C PHE A 50 -11.46 -4.66 -13.01
N LEU A 51 -12.55 -5.03 -12.33
CA LEU A 51 -12.87 -4.47 -11.01
C LEU A 51 -11.94 -4.96 -9.90
N PHE A 52 -11.42 -6.19 -10.01
CA PHE A 52 -10.55 -6.77 -8.98
C PHE A 52 -9.33 -5.89 -8.75
N ASP A 53 -8.67 -5.52 -9.84
CA ASP A 53 -7.49 -4.70 -9.85
C ASP A 53 -7.75 -3.32 -9.21
N LYS A 54 -8.84 -2.65 -9.62
CA LYS A 54 -9.21 -1.31 -9.09
C LYS A 54 -9.53 -1.33 -7.59
N ILE A 55 -10.17 -2.40 -7.12
CA ILE A 55 -10.43 -2.59 -5.68
C ILE A 55 -9.11 -2.84 -4.94
N LEU A 56 -8.20 -3.60 -5.54
CA LEU A 56 -6.91 -3.91 -4.95
C LEU A 56 -6.01 -2.67 -4.88
N HIS A 57 -6.05 -1.76 -5.87
CA HIS A 57 -5.42 -0.45 -5.79
C HIS A 57 -5.89 0.36 -4.58
N MET A 58 -7.20 0.49 -4.43
CA MET A 58 -7.78 1.20 -3.28
C MET A 58 -7.39 0.55 -1.94
N PHE A 59 -7.55 -0.77 -1.80
CA PHE A 59 -7.27 -1.47 -0.56
C PHE A 59 -5.76 -1.58 -0.25
N GLY A 60 -4.96 -1.80 -1.28
CA GLY A 60 -3.51 -1.87 -1.22
C GLY A 60 -2.93 -0.54 -0.83
N THR A 61 -3.29 0.53 -1.54
CA THR A 61 -2.81 1.89 -1.20
C THR A 61 -3.23 2.28 0.21
N TYR A 62 -4.44 1.95 0.67
CA TYR A 62 -4.81 2.12 2.07
C TYR A 62 -3.84 1.40 3.04
N SER A 63 -3.57 0.12 2.81
CA SER A 63 -2.71 -0.71 3.65
C SER A 63 -1.25 -0.22 3.67
N PHE A 64 -0.68 0.05 2.49
CA PHE A 64 0.68 0.55 2.33
C PHE A 64 0.85 1.97 2.89
N SER A 65 -0.17 2.82 2.78
CA SER A 65 -0.18 4.16 3.39
C SER A 65 -0.05 4.08 4.90
N LEU A 66 -0.85 3.23 5.56
CA LEU A 66 -0.79 3.05 7.01
C LEU A 66 0.56 2.49 7.44
N PHE A 67 1.08 1.52 6.70
CA PHE A 67 2.39 0.93 6.94
C PHE A 67 3.52 1.95 6.85
N ALA A 68 3.62 2.68 5.75
CA ALA A 68 4.66 3.69 5.55
C ALA A 68 4.52 4.85 6.54
N TYR A 69 3.30 5.32 6.80
CA TYR A 69 3.03 6.32 7.83
C TYR A 69 3.53 5.87 9.21
N ALA A 70 3.25 4.60 9.60
CA ALA A 70 3.70 4.08 10.88
C ALA A 70 5.23 4.00 10.99
N LEU A 71 5.94 3.70 9.90
CA LEU A 71 7.41 3.76 9.87
C LEU A 71 7.92 5.20 10.03
N VAL A 72 7.35 6.16 9.30
CA VAL A 72 7.73 7.58 9.39
C VAL A 72 7.49 8.13 10.80
N MET A 73 6.35 7.78 11.41
CA MET A 73 6.00 8.26 12.74
C MET A 73 6.87 7.67 13.86
N GLN A 74 7.48 6.50 13.66
CA GLN A 74 8.45 5.96 14.61
C GLN A 74 9.76 6.75 14.64
N LEU A 75 10.09 7.47 13.55
CA LEU A 75 11.24 8.37 13.52
C LEU A 75 10.98 9.65 14.34
N GLN A 76 9.71 9.97 14.60
CA GLN A 76 9.35 11.08 15.48
C GLN A 76 9.61 10.67 16.93
N LYS A 77 10.44 11.44 17.64
CA LYS A 77 10.82 11.21 19.05
C LYS A 77 9.67 11.52 20.04
N ASN A 78 8.49 10.92 19.82
CA ASN A 78 7.26 11.10 20.60
C ASN A 78 6.72 12.53 20.67
N HIS A 79 7.08 13.40 19.72
CA HIS A 79 6.47 14.72 19.65
C HIS A 79 5.02 14.60 19.18
N PRO A 80 4.05 15.25 19.85
CA PRO A 80 2.66 15.21 19.43
C PRO A 80 2.51 15.89 18.06
N VAL A 81 2.05 15.12 17.08
CA VAL A 81 1.74 15.63 15.74
C VAL A 81 0.24 15.94 15.65
N ASN A 82 -0.08 17.12 15.14
CA ASN A 82 -1.47 17.57 14.93
C ASN A 82 -2.22 16.60 14.00
N ARG A 83 -3.49 16.33 14.28
CA ARG A 83 -4.37 15.45 13.48
C ARG A 83 -4.39 15.82 11.99
N SER A 84 -4.44 17.11 11.65
CA SER A 84 -4.43 17.58 10.26
C SER A 84 -3.11 17.24 9.57
N VAL A 85 -1.99 17.34 10.28
CA VAL A 85 -0.67 16.96 9.75
C VAL A 85 -0.59 15.45 9.54
N LYS A 86 -1.12 14.65 10.47
CA LYS A 86 -1.20 13.19 10.31
C LYS A 86 -2.00 12.79 9.08
N PHE A 87 -3.17 13.41 8.89
CA PHE A 87 -4.04 13.21 7.73
C PHE A 87 -3.28 13.52 6.43
N ILE A 88 -2.74 14.73 6.30
CA ILE A 88 -2.04 15.18 5.09
C ILE A 88 -0.83 14.28 4.82
N LEU A 89 -0.06 13.96 5.85
CA LEU A 89 1.13 13.12 5.72
C LEU A 89 0.79 11.73 5.19
N ALA A 90 -0.16 11.02 5.81
CA ALA A 90 -0.54 9.67 5.36
C ALA A 90 -1.17 9.69 3.96
N MET A 91 -1.99 10.69 3.65
CA MET A 91 -2.58 10.86 2.32
C MET A 91 -1.51 11.12 1.25
N CYS A 92 -0.57 12.04 1.50
CA CYS A 92 0.53 12.31 0.56
C CYS A 92 1.44 11.10 0.36
N ILE A 93 1.75 10.35 1.44
CA ILE A 93 2.50 9.10 1.35
C ILE A 93 1.75 8.11 0.46
N GLY A 94 0.45 7.92 0.68
CA GLY A 94 -0.37 7.00 -0.11
C GLY A 94 -0.41 7.33 -1.59
N ILE A 95 -0.73 8.58 -1.92
CA ILE A 95 -0.73 9.06 -3.32
C ILE A 95 0.65 8.84 -3.96
N THR A 96 1.72 9.14 -3.23
CA THR A 96 3.10 8.95 -3.74
C THR A 96 3.39 7.49 -4.02
N LEU A 97 2.99 6.57 -3.12
CA LEU A 97 3.21 5.13 -3.31
C LEU A 97 2.39 4.58 -4.48
N GLY A 98 1.13 5.01 -4.63
CA GLY A 98 0.29 4.65 -5.77
C GLY A 98 0.89 5.11 -7.10
N THR A 99 1.30 6.38 -7.20
CA THR A 99 1.99 6.89 -8.39
C THR A 99 3.30 6.15 -8.68
N ILE A 100 4.10 5.79 -7.67
CA ILE A 100 5.31 4.98 -7.88
C ILE A 100 4.95 3.60 -8.43
N TYR A 101 3.86 3.00 -7.97
CA TYR A 101 3.39 1.71 -8.45
C TYR A 101 2.98 1.79 -9.93
N GLU A 102 2.14 2.73 -10.32
CA GLU A 102 1.76 2.96 -11.73
C GLU A 102 2.96 3.21 -12.65
N ILE A 103 3.94 3.99 -12.18
CA ILE A 103 5.18 4.21 -12.93
C ILE A 103 5.97 2.90 -13.08
N SER A 104 5.96 2.05 -12.05
CA SER A 104 6.66 0.76 -12.09
C SER A 104 6.01 -0.19 -13.08
N GLU A 105 4.68 -0.20 -13.18
CA GLU A 105 3.95 -0.96 -14.21
C GLU A 105 4.25 -0.46 -15.61
N PHE A 106 4.19 0.86 -15.82
CA PHE A 106 4.58 1.48 -17.09
C PHE A 106 5.99 1.06 -17.53
N ILE A 107 6.95 1.12 -16.61
CA ILE A 107 8.33 0.68 -16.88
C ILE A 107 8.36 -0.82 -17.19
N GLY A 108 7.63 -1.63 -16.44
CA GLY A 108 7.53 -3.08 -16.63
C GLY A 108 7.00 -3.45 -18.01
N ASP A 109 5.94 -2.80 -18.46
CA ASP A 109 5.32 -2.99 -19.78
C ASP A 109 6.26 -2.60 -20.92
N ASN A 110 6.99 -1.50 -20.76
CA ASN A 110 7.95 -1.03 -21.76
C ASN A 110 9.25 -1.85 -21.83
N ILE A 111 9.63 -2.54 -20.76
CA ILE A 111 10.83 -3.39 -20.75
C ILE A 111 10.51 -4.82 -21.15
N SER A 112 9.42 -5.38 -20.63
CA SER A 112 9.13 -6.82 -20.72
C SER A 112 8.12 -7.17 -21.80
N HIS A 113 7.37 -6.17 -22.30
CA HIS A 113 6.31 -6.34 -23.29
C HIS A 113 5.38 -7.54 -22.99
N PRO A 114 4.78 -7.59 -21.78
CA PRO A 114 3.93 -8.71 -21.42
C PRO A 114 2.65 -8.73 -22.27
N ASN A 115 2.04 -9.91 -22.37
CA ASN A 115 0.78 -10.09 -23.07
C ASN A 115 -0.18 -10.91 -22.18
N PRO A 116 -1.23 -10.29 -21.61
CA PRO A 116 -1.60 -8.87 -21.75
C PRO A 116 -0.62 -7.90 -21.04
N PRO A 117 -0.60 -6.61 -21.42
CA PRO A 117 0.11 -5.57 -20.66
C PRO A 117 -0.52 -5.37 -19.27
N ASN A 118 0.26 -4.88 -18.29
CA ASN A 118 -0.29 -4.51 -16.99
C ASN A 118 -1.19 -3.28 -17.11
N GLN A 119 -0.82 -2.31 -17.97
CA GLN A 119 -1.60 -1.10 -18.23
C GLN A 119 -2.14 -1.07 -19.67
N PRO A 120 -3.25 -1.77 -19.96
CA PRO A 120 -3.80 -1.88 -21.32
C PRO A 120 -4.33 -0.57 -21.91
N SER A 121 -4.59 0.46 -21.10
CA SER A 121 -5.11 1.75 -21.58
C SER A 121 -4.90 2.88 -20.58
N LEU A 122 -5.04 4.14 -21.02
CA LEU A 122 -5.05 5.30 -20.12
C LEU A 122 -6.18 5.24 -19.09
N LEU A 123 -7.35 4.71 -19.48
CA LEU A 123 -8.49 4.54 -18.57
C LEU A 123 -8.16 3.61 -17.41
N ASP A 124 -7.29 2.63 -17.64
CA ASP A 124 -6.87 1.67 -16.63
C ASP A 124 -6.10 2.39 -15.51
N THR A 125 -4.94 2.96 -15.88
CA THR A 125 -4.08 3.79 -15.02
C THR A 125 -4.84 4.91 -14.32
N ASP A 126 -5.72 5.64 -15.01
CA ASP A 126 -6.46 6.75 -14.40
C ASP A 126 -7.43 6.26 -13.31
N VAL A 127 -8.03 5.06 -13.49
CA VAL A 127 -8.92 4.48 -12.47
C VAL A 127 -8.11 3.89 -11.31
N ASP A 128 -6.91 3.37 -11.56
CA ASP A 128 -5.98 2.93 -10.51
C ASP A 128 -5.54 4.10 -9.64
N LEU A 129 -5.14 5.22 -10.25
CA LEU A 129 -4.79 6.44 -9.53
C LEU A 129 -5.96 7.01 -8.71
N ILE A 130 -7.20 6.86 -9.19
CA ILE A 130 -8.40 7.22 -8.41
C ILE A 130 -8.56 6.26 -7.22
N GLY A 131 -8.38 4.96 -7.42
CA GLY A 131 -8.37 3.95 -6.37
C GLY A 131 -7.34 4.28 -5.29
N ASP A 132 -6.12 4.59 -5.71
CA ASP A 132 -5.00 4.99 -4.86
C ASP A 132 -5.32 6.25 -4.05
N LEU A 133 -5.86 7.28 -4.69
CA LEU A 133 -6.31 8.50 -4.01
C LEU A 133 -7.34 8.18 -2.93
N ILE A 134 -8.34 7.36 -3.23
CA ILE A 134 -9.38 6.97 -2.25
C ILE A 134 -8.74 6.20 -1.09
N GLY A 135 -7.89 5.21 -1.38
CA GLY A 135 -7.18 4.43 -0.36
C GLY A 135 -6.32 5.32 0.55
N ALA A 136 -5.59 6.27 -0.03
CA ALA A 136 -4.75 7.22 0.68
C ALA A 136 -5.55 8.18 1.56
N VAL A 137 -6.70 8.67 1.08
CA VAL A 137 -7.62 9.52 1.86
C VAL A 137 -8.17 8.73 3.04
N ILE A 138 -8.63 7.48 2.84
CA ILE A 138 -9.14 6.63 3.92
C ILE A 138 -8.05 6.39 4.97
N ALA A 139 -6.81 6.14 4.56
CA ALA A 139 -5.66 6.00 5.46
C ALA A 139 -5.40 7.29 6.25
N GLY A 140 -5.44 8.45 5.58
CA GLY A 140 -5.36 9.77 6.21
C GLY A 140 -6.41 9.97 7.29
N ILE A 141 -7.67 9.67 6.99
CA ILE A 141 -8.78 9.74 7.96
C ILE A 141 -8.48 8.82 9.15
N HIS A 142 -8.08 7.58 8.88
CA HIS A 142 -7.80 6.58 9.91
C HIS A 142 -6.77 7.10 10.92
N VAL A 143 -5.60 7.56 10.45
CA VAL A 143 -4.49 8.02 11.33
C VAL A 143 -4.79 9.33 12.05
N SER A 144 -5.73 10.13 11.53
CA SER A 144 -6.15 11.37 12.17
C SER A 144 -7.04 11.10 13.41
N ILE A 145 -7.74 9.97 13.43
CA ILE A 145 -8.67 9.57 14.49
C ILE A 145 -8.00 8.60 15.47
N LYS A 146 -7.22 7.64 14.97
CA LYS A 146 -6.55 6.60 15.78
C LYS A 146 -5.03 6.77 15.78
N ASN A 147 -4.42 6.59 16.95
CA ASN A 147 -2.97 6.49 17.05
C ASN A 147 -2.53 5.07 16.78
N LEU A 148 -1.94 4.83 15.60
CA LEU A 148 -1.43 3.51 15.22
C LEU A 148 -0.04 3.19 15.77
N VAL A 149 0.66 4.19 16.33
CA VAL A 149 1.99 4.06 16.93
C VAL A 149 1.83 4.04 18.46
N GLY A 150 2.31 2.97 19.10
CA GLY A 150 2.31 2.83 20.56
C GLY A 150 1.09 2.13 21.16
N GLU A 151 0.18 1.56 20.36
CA GLU A 151 -0.80 0.59 20.88
C GLU A 151 -0.06 -0.67 21.35
N LYS A 152 0.25 -0.72 22.65
CA LYS A 152 0.73 -1.93 23.31
C LYS A 152 -0.39 -2.97 23.26
N PHE A 153 -0.17 -4.07 22.55
CA PHE A 153 -0.92 -5.30 22.74
C PHE A 153 -0.03 -6.53 22.64
#